data_AF-A0A1N7PXR3-F1
#
_entry.id   AF-A0A1N7PXR3-F1
#
_cell.length_a   1.000
_cell.length_b   1.000
_cell.length_c   1.000
_cell.angle_alpha   90.00
_cell.angle_beta   90.00
_cell.angle_gamma   90.00
#
_symmetry.space_group_name_H-M   'P 1'
#
loop_
_entity.id
_entity.type
_entity.pdbx_description
1 polymer ?
#
loop_
_entity_poly.entity_id
_entity_poly.type
_entity_poly.pdbx_seq_one_letter_code
_entity_poly.pdbx_strand_id
1 'polypeptide(L)'
;MSGPDGRDRGTVRARIAAATRAAHEALHVHPWLCRLQAPDLTLSEYAMLLRGYLVFFEAVEQRRRSLCVFEPLSLDRGLAALRADLRGLQASLRLPPGLPLPMPETPRAALGALYVLHGARFGAALIDRDIAAALPQAPRHFFGAGHDRRLWAALTGELDRHGQAAEGYVALVSAADQTFAAFGRVMTAICTGPHADVSAATPITPRRLSAREEAGPGR
;
A
#
# COMPACT_ATOMS: atom_id res chain seq x y z
N MET A 1 -9.76 52.21 -4.50
CA MET A 1 -9.26 51.14 -5.41
C MET A 1 -9.15 49.88 -4.60
N SER A 2 -10.22 49.09 -4.57
CA SER A 2 -10.26 47.81 -3.84
C SER A 2 -9.69 46.71 -4.72
N GLY A 3 -8.58 46.10 -4.29
CA GLY A 3 -8.07 44.85 -4.86
C GLY A 3 -8.31 43.71 -3.86
N PRO A 4 -9.26 42.79 -4.10
CA PRO A 4 -9.48 41.63 -3.25
C PRO A 4 -8.81 40.40 -3.87
N ASP A 5 -7.80 39.83 -3.22
CA ASP A 5 -7.69 38.37 -2.96
C ASP A 5 -6.31 38.00 -2.40
N GLY A 6 -6.15 38.28 -1.10
CA GLY A 6 -5.22 37.56 -0.24
C GLY A 6 -5.88 36.31 0.37
N ARG A 7 -6.90 35.73 -0.27
CA ARG A 7 -7.66 34.59 0.27
C ARG A 7 -6.92 33.29 0.02
N ASP A 8 -6.20 32.87 1.06
CA ASP A 8 -5.99 31.47 1.44
C ASP A 8 -5.50 30.54 0.33
N ARG A 9 -4.22 30.68 -0.06
CA ARG A 9 -3.52 29.62 -0.78
C ARG A 9 -3.19 28.54 0.24
N GLY A 10 -4.16 27.66 0.53
CA GLY A 10 -3.96 26.50 1.40
C GLY A 10 -2.66 25.75 1.07
N THR A 11 -2.11 25.01 2.04
CA THR A 11 -0.78 24.36 1.92
C THR A 11 -0.63 23.58 0.61
N VAL A 12 0.61 23.38 0.11
CA VAL A 12 0.83 22.66 -1.16
C VAL A 12 0.13 21.30 -1.14
N ARG A 13 0.19 20.60 0.00
CA ARG A 13 -0.55 19.36 0.24
C ARG A 13 -2.07 19.50 0.06
N ALA A 14 -2.71 20.57 0.53
CA ALA A 14 -4.15 20.78 0.32
C ALA A 14 -4.47 20.97 -1.17
N ARG A 15 -3.63 21.73 -1.87
CA ARG A 15 -3.77 21.99 -3.30
C ARG A 15 -3.54 20.73 -4.13
N ILE A 16 -2.59 19.87 -3.77
CA ILE A 16 -2.39 18.56 -4.41
C ILE A 16 -3.61 17.69 -4.14
N ALA A 17 -4.05 17.56 -2.89
CA ALA A 17 -5.22 16.74 -2.54
C ALA A 17 -6.48 17.16 -3.31
N ALA A 18 -6.69 18.47 -3.50
CA ALA A 18 -7.80 18.99 -4.29
C ALA A 18 -7.66 18.62 -5.79
N ALA A 19 -6.46 18.75 -6.35
CA ALA A 19 -6.19 18.46 -7.76
C ALA A 19 -6.27 16.96 -8.08
N THR A 20 -5.80 16.10 -7.17
CA THR A 20 -5.77 14.64 -7.37
C THR A 20 -7.03 13.93 -6.88
N ARG A 21 -8.09 14.67 -6.54
CA ARG A 21 -9.29 14.12 -5.91
C ARG A 21 -10.01 13.10 -6.80
N ALA A 22 -10.16 13.40 -8.10
CA ALA A 22 -10.79 12.47 -9.04
C ALA A 22 -10.00 11.15 -9.16
N ALA A 23 -8.66 11.23 -9.20
CA ALA A 23 -7.81 10.04 -9.25
C ALA A 23 -7.89 9.21 -7.95
N HIS A 24 -7.94 9.87 -6.79
CA HIS A 24 -8.16 9.23 -5.51
C HIS A 24 -9.54 8.54 -5.43
N GLU A 25 -10.61 9.22 -5.86
CA GLU A 25 -11.97 8.68 -5.89
C GLU A 25 -12.08 7.45 -6.82
N ALA A 26 -11.45 7.51 -8.00
CA ALA A 26 -11.38 6.37 -8.91
C ALA A 26 -10.68 5.16 -8.29
N LEU A 27 -9.61 5.39 -7.51
CA LEU A 27 -8.93 4.33 -6.80
C LEU A 27 -9.76 3.77 -5.62
N HIS A 28 -10.52 4.62 -4.94
CA HIS A 28 -11.40 4.22 -3.84
C HIS A 28 -12.50 3.25 -4.30
N VAL A 29 -13.04 3.42 -5.51
CA VAL A 29 -14.05 2.53 -6.10
C VAL A 29 -13.45 1.42 -6.97
N HIS A 30 -12.12 1.24 -6.93
CA HIS A 30 -11.44 0.24 -7.74
C HIS A 30 -11.88 -1.18 -7.32
N PRO A 31 -12.35 -2.04 -8.25
CA PRO A 31 -13.00 -3.31 -7.91
C PRO A 31 -12.21 -4.19 -6.94
N TRP A 32 -10.90 -4.32 -7.18
CA TRP A 32 -10.03 -5.10 -6.31
C TRP A 32 -9.76 -4.46 -4.96
N LEU A 33 -9.65 -3.14 -4.88
CA LEU A 33 -9.39 -2.47 -3.60
C LEU A 33 -10.63 -2.50 -2.70
N CYS A 34 -11.82 -2.42 -3.27
CA CYS A 34 -13.07 -2.59 -2.52
C CYS A 34 -13.18 -3.97 -1.86
N ARG A 35 -12.52 -5.01 -2.39
CA ARG A 35 -12.50 -6.34 -1.75
C ARG A 35 -11.92 -6.32 -0.34
N LEU A 36 -10.99 -5.42 -0.02
CA LEU A 36 -10.42 -5.30 1.34
C LEU A 36 -11.47 -4.98 2.41
N GLN A 37 -12.63 -4.48 2.02
CA GLN A 37 -13.73 -4.13 2.91
C GLN A 37 -14.94 -5.07 2.76
N ALA A 38 -14.81 -6.10 1.92
CA ALA A 38 -15.90 -7.03 1.69
C ALA A 38 -15.99 -8.06 2.83
N PRO A 39 -17.20 -8.36 3.34
CA PRO A 39 -17.37 -9.30 4.44
C PRO A 39 -17.00 -10.74 4.05
N ASP A 40 -16.98 -11.05 2.75
CA ASP A 40 -16.62 -12.35 2.17
C ASP A 40 -15.19 -12.35 1.58
N LEU A 41 -14.32 -11.44 2.03
CA LEU A 41 -12.92 -11.40 1.63
C LEU A 41 -12.23 -12.74 1.95
N THR A 42 -11.61 -13.35 0.95
CA THR A 42 -10.86 -14.60 1.12
C THR A 42 -9.38 -14.36 1.40
N LEU A 43 -8.70 -15.34 2.01
CA LEU A 43 -7.25 -15.29 2.22
C LEU A 43 -6.47 -15.16 0.90
N SER A 44 -6.94 -15.79 -0.17
CA SER A 44 -6.30 -15.73 -1.48
C SER A 44 -6.36 -14.31 -2.07
N GLU A 45 -7.54 -13.69 -2.06
CA GLU A 45 -7.71 -12.31 -2.50
C GLU A 45 -6.88 -11.34 -1.65
N TYR A 46 -6.88 -11.52 -0.33
CA TYR A 46 -6.08 -10.69 0.56
C TYR A 46 -4.57 -10.82 0.26
N ALA A 47 -4.07 -12.04 0.06
CA ALA A 47 -2.69 -12.27 -0.33
C ALA A 47 -2.35 -11.61 -1.67
N MET A 48 -3.23 -11.70 -2.67
CA MET A 48 -3.04 -11.06 -3.98
C MET A 48 -3.00 -9.54 -3.87
N LEU A 49 -3.86 -8.95 -3.05
CA LEU A 49 -3.87 -7.52 -2.79
C LEU A 49 -2.57 -7.07 -2.12
N LEU A 50 -2.12 -7.76 -1.07
CA LEU A 50 -0.85 -7.47 -0.41
C LEU A 50 0.35 -7.60 -1.37
N ARG A 51 0.32 -8.57 -2.29
CA ARG A 51 1.34 -8.69 -3.35
C ARG A 51 1.32 -7.48 -4.27
N GLY A 52 0.14 -6.98 -4.66
CA GLY A 52 0.02 -5.76 -5.46
C GLY A 52 0.62 -4.54 -4.77
N TYR A 53 0.34 -4.36 -3.48
CA TYR A 53 1.01 -3.34 -2.66
C TYR A 53 2.53 -3.54 -2.64
N LEU A 54 3.02 -4.76 -2.40
CA LEU A 54 4.45 -5.06 -2.33
C LEU A 54 5.16 -4.70 -3.65
N VAL A 55 4.63 -5.18 -4.78
CA VAL A 55 5.18 -4.93 -6.12
C VAL A 55 5.33 -3.43 -6.37
N PHE A 56 4.28 -2.67 -6.10
CA PHE A 56 4.30 -1.24 -6.41
C PHE A 56 5.19 -0.45 -5.46
N PHE A 57 5.13 -0.73 -4.15
CA PHE A 57 5.94 -0.05 -3.16
C PHE A 57 7.43 -0.34 -3.37
N GLU A 58 7.81 -1.57 -3.71
CA GLU A 58 9.21 -1.93 -3.95
C GLU A 58 9.77 -1.19 -5.17
N ALA A 59 8.98 -1.08 -6.24
CA ALA A 59 9.41 -0.40 -7.46
C ALA A 59 9.65 1.11 -7.22
N VAL A 60 8.71 1.78 -6.54
CA VAL A 60 8.85 3.20 -6.19
C VAL A 60 10.03 3.42 -5.24
N GLU A 61 10.21 2.55 -4.23
CA GLU A 61 11.32 2.65 -3.28
C GLU A 61 12.69 2.42 -3.95
N GLN A 62 12.80 1.43 -4.84
CA GLN A 62 14.03 1.21 -5.62
C GLN A 62 14.36 2.45 -6.46
N ARG A 63 13.35 3.07 -7.08
CA ARG A 63 13.58 4.26 -7.88
C ARG A 63 13.99 5.45 -7.02
N ARG A 64 13.34 5.68 -5.88
CA ARG A 64 13.73 6.70 -4.88
C ARG A 64 15.20 6.54 -4.48
N ARG A 65 15.65 5.31 -4.18
CA ARG A 65 17.05 5.01 -3.85
C ARG A 65 18.00 5.28 -5.01
N SER A 66 17.64 4.89 -6.23
CA SER A 66 18.48 5.15 -7.41
C SER A 66 18.69 6.63 -7.71
N LEU A 67 17.73 7.47 -7.29
CA LEU A 67 17.79 8.93 -7.40
C LEU A 67 18.51 9.57 -6.21
N CYS A 68 18.80 8.82 -5.13
CA CYS A 68 19.39 9.31 -3.89
C CYS A 68 18.59 10.47 -3.24
N VAL A 69 17.25 10.35 -3.20
CA VAL A 69 16.36 11.43 -2.71
C VAL A 69 15.48 11.01 -1.53
N PHE A 70 15.15 11.96 -0.67
CA PHE A 70 14.15 11.83 0.41
C PHE A 70 14.32 10.60 1.31
N GLU A 71 15.54 10.29 1.72
CA GLU A 71 15.85 9.13 2.59
C GLU A 71 14.96 9.01 3.84
N PRO A 72 14.65 10.09 4.58
CA PRO A 72 13.75 10.01 5.73
C PRO A 72 12.31 9.57 5.41
N LEU A 73 11.92 9.59 4.13
CA LEU A 73 10.58 9.22 3.65
C LEU A 73 10.55 7.81 3.04
N SER A 74 11.54 6.98 3.33
CA SER A 74 11.62 5.59 2.86
C SER A 74 10.32 4.79 3.13
N LEU A 75 9.99 3.92 2.18
CA LEU A 75 8.89 2.96 2.30
C LEU A 75 9.28 1.67 3.04
N ASP A 76 10.51 1.55 3.54
CA ASP A 76 11.06 0.32 4.13
C ASP A 76 10.22 -0.28 5.24
N ARG A 77 9.68 0.54 6.14
CA ARG A 77 8.82 0.06 7.22
C ARG A 77 7.54 -0.58 6.67
N GLY A 78 6.93 0.04 5.66
CA GLY A 78 5.75 -0.49 4.99
C GLY A 78 6.06 -1.79 4.24
N LEU A 79 7.18 -1.83 3.52
CA LEU A 79 7.68 -3.00 2.82
C LEU A 79 7.96 -4.18 3.77
N ALA A 80 8.60 -3.92 4.91
CA ALA A 80 8.86 -4.93 5.92
C ALA A 80 7.56 -5.53 6.47
N ALA A 81 6.55 -4.70 6.71
CA ALA A 81 5.23 -5.15 7.15
C ALA A 81 4.50 -5.98 6.09
N LEU A 82 4.51 -5.57 4.81
CA LEU A 82 3.95 -6.35 3.70
C LEU A 82 4.60 -7.74 3.60
N ARG A 83 5.93 -7.79 3.66
CA ARG A 83 6.65 -9.06 3.61
C ARG A 83 6.37 -9.94 4.83
N ALA A 84 6.15 -9.34 6.01
CA ALA A 84 5.76 -10.09 7.20
C ALA A 84 4.38 -10.73 7.03
N ASP A 85 3.39 -9.96 6.55
CA ASP A 85 2.03 -10.47 6.29
C ASP A 85 2.05 -11.59 5.25
N LEU A 86 2.72 -11.38 4.12
CA LEU A 86 2.80 -12.38 3.05
C LEU A 86 3.51 -13.66 3.50
N ARG A 87 4.54 -13.57 4.36
CA ARG A 87 5.17 -14.76 4.97
C ARG A 87 4.21 -15.50 5.90
N GLY A 88 3.45 -14.77 6.72
CA GLY A 88 2.44 -15.36 7.60
C GLY A 88 1.33 -16.07 6.83
N LEU A 89 0.99 -15.56 5.64
CA LEU A 89 0.05 -16.18 4.69
C LEU A 89 0.68 -17.29 3.83
N GLN A 90 1.97 -17.57 3.97
CA GLN A 90 2.73 -18.47 3.11
C GLN A 90 2.61 -18.13 1.60
N ALA A 91 2.37 -16.86 1.30
CA ALA A 91 2.19 -16.36 -0.05
C ALA A 91 3.54 -16.07 -0.72
N SER A 92 3.56 -16.14 -2.05
CA SER A 92 4.77 -15.84 -2.83
C SER A 92 5.17 -14.36 -2.70
N LEU A 93 6.42 -14.15 -2.31
CA LEU A 93 7.09 -12.85 -2.36
C LEU A 93 7.66 -12.52 -3.75
N ARG A 94 7.58 -13.45 -4.71
CA ARG A 94 8.10 -13.22 -6.06
C ARG A 94 7.20 -12.24 -6.80
N LEU A 95 7.83 -11.16 -7.26
CA LEU A 95 7.22 -10.19 -8.15
C LEU A 95 7.02 -10.83 -9.53
N PRO A 96 5.89 -10.60 -10.21
CA PRO A 96 5.74 -11.04 -11.59
C PRO A 96 6.78 -10.33 -12.47
N PRO A 97 7.51 -11.07 -13.31
CA PRO A 97 8.45 -10.47 -14.24
C PRO A 97 7.72 -9.64 -15.29
N GLY A 98 8.33 -8.52 -15.70
CA GLY A 98 7.90 -7.77 -16.89
C GLY A 98 6.63 -6.95 -16.75
N LEU A 99 6.10 -6.72 -15.54
CA LEU A 99 5.01 -5.77 -15.34
C LEU A 99 5.57 -4.34 -15.57
N PRO A 100 5.15 -3.60 -16.61
CA PRO A 100 5.65 -2.25 -16.84
C PRO A 100 5.08 -1.32 -15.78
N LEU A 101 5.95 -0.88 -14.87
CA LEU A 101 5.59 0.07 -13.83
C LEU A 101 6.08 1.46 -14.26
N PRO A 102 5.20 2.47 -14.39
CA PRO A 102 5.66 3.84 -14.62
C PRO A 102 6.39 4.31 -13.36
N MET A 103 7.70 4.52 -13.50
CA MET A 103 8.58 4.84 -12.37
C MET A 103 8.90 6.33 -12.33
N PRO A 104 9.01 6.92 -11.13
CA PRO A 104 9.36 8.33 -11.01
C PRO A 104 10.79 8.58 -11.52
N GLU A 105 10.97 9.42 -12.54
CA GLU A 105 12.30 9.66 -13.12
C GLU A 105 13.03 10.87 -12.55
N THR A 106 12.33 11.69 -11.76
CA THR A 106 12.86 12.91 -11.18
C THR A 106 12.61 12.95 -9.67
N PRO A 107 13.35 13.77 -8.90
CA PRO A 107 13.07 13.98 -7.48
C PRO A 107 11.62 14.38 -7.22
N ARG A 108 11.07 15.36 -7.95
CA ARG A 108 9.67 15.78 -7.76
C ARG A 108 8.68 14.66 -8.09
N ALA A 109 8.97 13.85 -9.11
CA ALA A 109 8.14 12.69 -9.40
C ALA A 109 8.16 11.65 -8.26
N ALA A 110 9.33 11.39 -7.67
CA ALA A 110 9.46 10.48 -6.54
C ALA A 110 8.69 11.00 -5.32
N LEU A 111 8.75 12.32 -5.06
CA LEU A 111 8.03 12.95 -3.96
C LEU A 111 6.50 12.88 -4.15
N GLY A 112 6.00 13.07 -5.38
CA GLY A 112 4.58 12.89 -5.70
C GLY A 112 4.12 11.45 -5.49
N ALA A 113 4.94 10.46 -5.86
CA ALA A 113 4.65 9.05 -5.60
C ALA A 113 4.64 8.72 -4.09
N LEU A 114 5.64 9.20 -3.35
CA LEU A 114 5.71 9.04 -1.88
C LEU A 114 4.50 9.66 -1.18
N TYR A 115 4.00 10.80 -1.66
CA TYR A 115 2.78 11.41 -1.15
C TYR A 115 1.58 10.46 -1.24
N VAL A 116 1.38 9.81 -2.39
CA VAL A 116 0.28 8.85 -2.58
C VAL A 116 0.45 7.62 -1.69
N LEU A 117 1.65 7.05 -1.63
CA LEU A 117 1.89 5.78 -0.94
C LEU A 117 1.89 5.89 0.58
N HIS A 118 2.42 6.98 1.14
CA HIS A 118 2.24 7.28 2.56
C HIS A 118 0.82 7.74 2.86
N GLY A 119 0.16 8.41 1.91
CA GLY A 119 -1.25 8.81 1.97
C GLY A 119 -2.22 7.64 2.08
N ALA A 120 -1.92 6.51 1.42
CA ALA A 120 -2.71 5.27 1.49
C ALA A 120 -2.91 4.74 2.92
N ARG A 121 -2.10 5.19 3.88
CA ARG A 121 -2.18 4.78 5.29
C ARG A 121 -3.26 5.48 6.09
N PHE A 122 -3.80 6.61 5.63
CA PHE A 122 -4.79 7.37 6.39
C PHE A 122 -6.16 6.68 6.46
N GLY A 123 -6.48 5.81 5.51
CA GLY A 123 -7.66 4.94 5.56
C GLY A 123 -7.42 3.55 6.16
N ALA A 124 -6.17 3.25 6.57
CA ALA A 124 -5.78 1.89 6.92
C ALA A 124 -6.51 1.35 8.16
N ALA A 125 -6.90 2.19 9.12
CA ALA A 125 -7.61 1.74 10.32
C ALA A 125 -9.00 1.15 10.02
N LEU A 126 -9.71 1.73 9.05
CA LEU A 126 -11.03 1.24 8.63
C LEU A 126 -10.87 -0.10 7.89
N ILE A 127 -9.93 -0.15 6.94
CA ILE A 127 -9.58 -1.35 6.20
C ILE A 127 -9.13 -2.46 7.16
N ASP A 128 -8.26 -2.15 8.13
CA ASP A 128 -7.74 -3.08 9.11
C ASP A 128 -8.86 -3.74 9.93
N ARG A 129 -9.85 -2.95 10.35
CA ARG A 129 -11.05 -3.42 11.05
C ARG A 129 -11.88 -4.36 10.18
N ASP A 130 -12.13 -3.99 8.92
CA ASP A 130 -12.96 -4.79 8.02
C ASP A 130 -12.25 -6.12 7.66
N ILE A 131 -10.92 -6.10 7.46
CA ILE A 131 -10.12 -7.31 7.31
C ILE A 131 -10.16 -8.16 8.58
N ALA A 132 -10.09 -7.57 9.78
CA ALA A 132 -10.18 -8.32 11.04
C ALA A 132 -11.52 -9.06 11.18
N ALA A 133 -12.60 -8.44 10.70
CA ALA A 133 -13.94 -9.04 10.75
C ALA A 133 -14.07 -10.21 9.75
N ALA A 134 -13.58 -10.04 8.53
CA ALA A 134 -13.65 -11.08 7.50
C ALA A 134 -12.61 -12.21 7.71
N LEU A 135 -11.40 -11.86 8.17
CA LEU A 135 -10.24 -12.76 8.30
C LEU A 135 -9.55 -12.60 9.68
N PRO A 136 -10.16 -13.07 10.78
CA PRO A 136 -9.67 -12.81 12.15
C PRO A 136 -8.26 -13.34 12.44
N GLN A 137 -7.83 -14.39 11.75
CA GLN A 137 -6.54 -15.05 11.94
C GLN A 137 -5.47 -14.59 10.94
N ALA A 138 -5.82 -13.74 9.98
CA ALA A 138 -4.85 -13.27 9.00
C ALA A 138 -3.87 -12.27 9.64
N PRO A 139 -2.58 -12.29 9.24
CA PRO A 139 -1.64 -11.26 9.65
C PRO A 139 -2.01 -9.92 9.00
N ARG A 140 -1.93 -8.85 9.80
CA ARG A 140 -2.34 -7.49 9.41
C ARG A 140 -1.29 -6.45 9.80
N HIS A 141 0.00 -6.80 9.82
CA HIS A 141 1.09 -5.89 10.16
C HIS A 141 1.09 -4.64 9.28
N PHE A 142 0.75 -4.76 8.00
CA PHE A 142 0.71 -3.63 7.08
C PHE A 142 -0.42 -2.66 7.45
N PHE A 143 -1.68 -3.10 7.45
CA PHE A 143 -2.83 -2.22 7.72
C PHE A 143 -2.96 -1.83 9.20
N GLY A 144 -2.56 -2.70 10.12
CA GLY A 144 -2.60 -2.48 11.56
C GLY A 144 -1.46 -1.61 12.13
N ALA A 145 -0.42 -1.28 11.35
CA ALA A 145 0.69 -0.44 11.83
C ALA A 145 0.29 1.04 12.05
N GLY A 146 -0.85 1.48 11.52
CA GLY A 146 -1.28 2.88 11.56
C GLY A 146 -0.38 3.83 10.76
N HIS A 147 -0.61 5.14 10.92
CA HIS A 147 0.17 6.17 10.24
C HIS A 147 1.29 6.74 11.11
N ASP A 148 2.45 6.99 10.52
CA ASP A 148 3.54 7.70 11.18
C ASP A 148 3.38 9.20 11.01
N ARG A 149 2.93 9.88 12.07
CA ARG A 149 2.69 11.33 12.06
C ARG A 149 3.95 12.15 11.80
N ARG A 150 5.11 11.68 12.25
CA ARG A 150 6.39 12.41 12.07
C ARG A 150 6.85 12.30 10.62
N LEU A 151 6.78 11.10 10.06
CA LEU A 151 7.06 10.89 8.64
C LEU A 151 6.11 11.72 7.77
N TRP A 152 4.82 11.74 8.10
CA TRP A 152 3.85 12.55 7.37
C TRP A 152 4.17 14.05 7.43
N ALA A 153 4.51 14.57 8.61
CA ALA A 153 4.92 15.96 8.76
C ALA A 153 6.16 16.28 7.89
N ALA A 154 7.17 15.41 7.91
CA ALA A 154 8.36 15.55 7.06
C ALA A 154 7.99 15.56 5.56
N LEU A 155 7.15 14.62 5.12
CA LEU A 155 6.64 14.56 3.74
C LEU A 155 5.93 15.85 3.35
N THR A 156 5.06 16.39 4.22
CA THR A 156 4.38 17.67 3.91
C THR A 156 5.34 18.85 3.83
N GLY A 157 6.41 18.87 4.64
CA GLY A 157 7.46 19.88 4.53
C GLY A 157 8.25 19.79 3.21
N GLU A 158 8.55 18.57 2.75
CA GLU A 158 9.14 18.35 1.42
C GLU A 158 8.22 18.86 0.31
N LEU A 159 6.92 18.56 0.37
CA LEU A 159 5.93 19.01 -0.60
C LEU A 159 5.87 20.53 -0.67
N ASP A 160 5.81 21.21 0.48
CA ASP A 160 5.79 22.66 0.51
C ASP A 160 7.08 23.22 -0.11
N ARG A 161 8.27 22.71 0.23
CA ARG A 161 9.53 23.20 -0.34
C ARG A 161 9.62 23.01 -1.86
N HIS A 162 9.18 21.87 -2.37
CA HIS A 162 9.31 21.53 -3.80
C HIS A 162 8.14 22.01 -4.66
N GLY A 163 7.03 22.45 -4.05
CA GLY A 163 5.78 22.78 -4.74
C GLY A 163 5.29 24.23 -4.58
N GLN A 164 6.06 25.14 -3.97
CA GLN A 164 5.65 26.56 -3.93
C GLN A 164 5.62 27.17 -5.34
N ALA A 165 6.66 26.91 -6.14
CA ALA A 165 6.71 27.37 -7.53
C ALA A 165 5.70 26.62 -8.40
N ALA A 166 5.14 27.31 -9.40
CA ALA A 166 4.11 26.75 -10.29
C ALA A 166 4.61 25.47 -11.00
N GLU A 167 5.83 25.48 -11.53
CA GLU A 167 6.45 24.31 -12.16
C GLU A 167 6.56 23.11 -11.20
N GLY A 168 6.99 23.36 -9.97
CA GLY A 168 7.15 22.33 -8.95
C GLY A 168 5.81 21.74 -8.54
N TYR A 169 4.79 22.59 -8.34
CA TYR A 169 3.42 22.15 -8.06
C TYR A 169 2.86 21.28 -9.18
N VAL A 170 2.98 21.72 -10.44
CA VAL A 170 2.49 20.97 -11.60
C VAL A 170 3.17 19.60 -11.70
N ALA A 171 4.49 19.54 -11.48
CA ALA A 171 5.23 18.28 -11.47
C ALA A 171 4.75 17.33 -10.35
N LEU A 172 4.49 17.85 -9.15
CA LEU A 172 4.00 17.05 -8.02
C LEU A 172 2.59 16.50 -8.26
N VAL A 173 1.67 17.33 -8.77
CA VAL A 173 0.31 16.89 -9.11
C VAL A 173 0.34 15.82 -10.20
N SER A 174 1.05 16.09 -11.29
CA SER A 174 1.17 15.14 -12.41
C SER A 174 1.75 13.80 -11.95
N ALA A 175 2.78 13.82 -11.10
CA ALA A 175 3.36 12.59 -10.55
C ALA A 175 2.40 11.84 -9.63
N ALA A 176 1.63 12.54 -8.79
CA ALA A 176 0.65 11.93 -7.91
C ALA A 176 -0.49 11.27 -8.72
N ASP A 177 -1.02 11.94 -9.74
CA ASP A 177 -2.05 11.38 -10.63
C ASP A 177 -1.56 10.15 -11.38
N GLN A 178 -0.34 10.22 -11.93
CA GLN A 178 0.30 9.07 -12.59
C GLN A 178 0.46 7.90 -11.62
N THR A 179 0.79 8.18 -10.34
CA THR A 179 0.95 7.16 -9.31
C THR A 179 -0.38 6.50 -8.97
N PHE A 180 -1.48 7.25 -8.79
CA PHE A 180 -2.82 6.69 -8.59
C PHE A 180 -3.21 5.75 -9.75
N ALA A 181 -3.08 6.22 -10.99
CA ALA A 181 -3.43 5.46 -12.17
C ALA A 181 -2.56 4.19 -12.31
N ALA A 182 -1.26 4.31 -12.04
CA ALA A 182 -0.33 3.19 -12.08
C ALA A 182 -0.66 2.14 -11.03
N PHE A 183 -0.92 2.56 -9.80
CA PHE A 183 -1.25 1.66 -8.71
C PHE A 183 -2.52 0.86 -9.03
N GLY A 184 -3.58 1.51 -9.52
CA GLY A 184 -4.80 0.80 -9.97
C GLY A 184 -4.52 -0.25 -11.05
N ARG A 185 -3.71 0.07 -12.06
CA ARG A 185 -3.32 -0.89 -13.11
C ARG A 185 -2.56 -2.10 -12.55
N VAL A 186 -1.66 -1.87 -11.59
CA VAL A 186 -0.93 -2.96 -10.92
C VAL A 186 -1.87 -3.85 -10.13
N MET A 187 -2.79 -3.25 -9.35
CA MET A 187 -3.76 -4.03 -8.58
C MET A 187 -4.61 -4.90 -9.49
N THR A 188 -5.09 -4.36 -10.61
CA THR A 188 -5.79 -5.14 -11.63
C THR A 188 -4.90 -6.26 -12.17
N ALA A 189 -3.72 -5.94 -12.70
CA ALA A 189 -2.85 -6.93 -13.34
C ALA A 189 -2.45 -8.09 -12.41
N ILE A 190 -2.18 -7.79 -11.14
CA ILE A 190 -1.85 -8.80 -10.13
C ILE A 190 -3.09 -9.66 -9.86
N CYS A 191 -4.22 -9.04 -9.52
CA CYS A 191 -5.37 -9.79 -9.04
C CYS A 191 -6.17 -10.51 -10.14
N THR A 192 -6.06 -10.09 -11.41
CA THR A 192 -6.66 -10.79 -12.56
C THR A 192 -5.71 -11.78 -13.25
N GLY A 193 -4.42 -11.76 -12.95
CA GLY A 193 -3.42 -12.58 -13.63
C GLY A 193 -3.55 -14.08 -13.32
N PRO A 194 -2.92 -14.97 -14.13
CA PRO A 194 -2.92 -16.42 -13.94
C PRO A 194 -2.20 -16.90 -12.65
N HIS A 195 -1.74 -15.97 -11.82
CA HIS A 195 -1.24 -16.22 -10.46
C HIS A 195 -2.34 -16.12 -9.39
N ALA A 196 -3.59 -15.88 -9.77
CA ALA A 196 -4.77 -15.99 -8.91
C ALA A 196 -5.11 -17.46 -8.57
N ASP A 197 -4.09 -18.32 -8.44
CA ASP A 197 -4.28 -19.76 -8.28
C ASP A 197 -4.99 -20.03 -6.95
N VAL A 198 -6.27 -20.35 -7.09
CA VAL A 198 -7.18 -20.78 -6.05
C VAL A 198 -6.88 -22.25 -5.78
N SER A 199 -5.89 -22.51 -4.91
CA SER A 199 -5.70 -23.85 -4.37
C SER A 199 -5.59 -23.83 -2.84
N ALA A 200 -6.77 -24.03 -2.25
CA ALA A 200 -7.10 -24.53 -0.92
C ALA A 200 -5.97 -24.60 0.15
N ALA A 201 -6.04 -23.73 1.16
CA ALA A 201 -5.56 -24.05 2.48
C ALA A 201 -6.60 -24.93 3.18
N THR A 202 -6.32 -26.24 3.23
CA THR A 202 -6.97 -27.28 4.03
C THR A 202 -7.27 -26.79 5.46
N PRO A 203 -8.41 -27.16 6.08
CA PRO A 203 -8.66 -26.83 7.48
C PRO A 203 -7.54 -27.43 8.34
N ILE A 204 -6.93 -26.59 9.18
CA ILE A 204 -5.98 -27.01 10.19
C ILE A 204 -6.75 -27.83 11.23
N THR A 205 -6.73 -29.16 11.08
CA THR A 205 -7.25 -30.06 12.11
C THR A 205 -6.28 -30.04 13.29
N PRO A 206 -6.72 -29.76 14.53
CA PRO A 206 -5.84 -29.83 15.69
C PRO A 206 -5.40 -31.28 15.89
N ARG A 207 -4.08 -31.50 15.82
CA ARG A 207 -3.42 -32.77 16.12
C ARG A 207 -3.76 -33.17 17.56
N ARG A 208 -4.65 -34.16 17.73
CA ARG A 208 -4.83 -34.85 19.01
C ARG A 208 -3.48 -35.46 19.40
N LEU A 209 -2.97 -35.06 20.55
CA LEU A 209 -1.90 -35.78 21.25
C LEU A 209 -2.48 -37.11 21.70
N SER A 210 -2.23 -38.17 20.92
CA SER A 210 -2.43 -39.54 21.35
C SER A 210 -1.45 -39.82 22.48
N ALA A 211 -1.98 -40.09 23.68
CA ALA A 211 -1.23 -40.66 24.78
C ALA A 211 -0.60 -41.99 24.30
N ARG A 212 0.71 -42.12 24.51
CA ARG A 212 1.39 -43.42 24.39
C ARG A 212 1.14 -44.20 25.67
N GLU A 213 0.35 -45.26 25.57
CA GLU A 213 0.55 -46.47 26.36
C GLU A 213 1.80 -47.19 25.83
N GLU A 214 2.72 -47.55 26.72
CA GLU A 214 3.47 -48.83 26.69
C GLU A 214 3.83 -49.14 28.15
N ALA A 215 3.19 -50.14 28.78
CA ALA A 215 3.42 -51.58 28.65
C ALA A 215 4.34 -52.09 29.78
N GLY A 216 3.78 -52.87 30.69
CA GLY A 216 4.53 -53.80 31.53
C GLY A 216 4.62 -55.18 30.86
N PRO A 217 5.56 -56.02 31.32
CA PRO A 217 5.28 -57.43 31.62
C PRO A 217 5.84 -57.73 33.04
N GLY A 218 5.43 -58.71 33.83
CA GLY A 218 4.85 -60.04 33.63
C GLY A 218 5.29 -60.81 34.88
N ARG A 219 4.38 -61.58 35.49
CA ARG A 219 4.68 -62.45 36.64
C ARG A 219 5.28 -63.77 36.19
#